data_AF-A0A847W4J4-F1
#
_entry.id   AF-A0A847W4J4-F1
#
_cell.length_a   1.000
_cell.length_b   1.000
_cell.length_c   1.000
_cell.angle_alpha   90.00
_cell.angle_beta   90.00
_cell.angle_gamma   90.00
#
_symmetry.space_group_name_H-M   'P 1'
#
loop_
_entity.id
_entity.type
_entity.pdbx_description
1 polymer ?
#
loop_
_entity_poly.entity_id
_entity_poly.type
_entity_poly.pdbx_seq_one_letter_code
_entity_poly.pdbx_strand_id
1 'polypeptide(L)'
;MLYNEIEEAYYAGINAQNALNEALYYLEQAKDLGILDITGGKLIISLSKYKSIEKANKYIDDFIYSMKSFSKELLDVKLQGNFKIEISNFLRITDIYFDQLASDTIVQKKIFDSLRIAQELKPKVDRIVMKLKELSGI
;
A
#
# COMPACT_ATOMS: atom_id res chain seq x y z
N MET A 1 -29.18 -0.28 1.55
CA MET A 1 -28.63 0.67 0.58
C MET A 1 -27.31 0.11 0.09
N LEU A 2 -27.33 -0.77 -0.92
CA LEU A 2 -26.11 -1.45 -1.41
C LEU A 2 -25.26 -0.54 -2.32
N TYR A 3 -25.88 0.43 -2.99
CA TYR A 3 -25.19 1.36 -3.89
C TYR A 3 -24.13 2.19 -3.15
N ASN A 4 -24.48 2.72 -1.98
CA ASN A 4 -23.54 3.51 -1.19
C ASN A 4 -22.28 2.71 -0.81
N GLU A 5 -22.42 1.45 -0.40
CA GLU A 5 -21.30 0.59 0.00
C GLU A 5 -20.30 0.34 -1.16
N ILE A 6 -20.80 0.10 -2.38
CA ILE A 6 -19.94 -0.13 -3.57
C ILE A 6 -19.23 1.16 -3.97
N GLU A 7 -19.93 2.30 -3.94
CA GLU A 7 -19.31 3.61 -4.25
C GLU A 7 -18.26 4.01 -3.21
N GLU A 8 -18.55 3.84 -1.92
CA GLU A 8 -17.60 4.07 -0.82
C GLU A 8 -16.34 3.22 -1.00
N ALA A 9 -16.50 1.92 -1.28
CA ALA A 9 -15.39 1.03 -1.58
C ALA A 9 -14.62 1.45 -2.86
N TYR A 10 -15.32 1.91 -3.90
CA TYR A 10 -14.69 2.40 -5.12
C TYR A 10 -13.81 3.63 -4.83
N TYR A 11 -14.34 4.65 -4.14
CA TYR A 11 -13.58 5.85 -3.81
C TYR A 11 -12.41 5.56 -2.85
N ALA A 12 -12.60 4.69 -1.85
CA ALA A 12 -11.51 4.23 -1.00
C ALA A 12 -10.43 3.49 -1.80
N GLY A 13 -10.84 2.71 -2.81
CA GLY A 13 -9.93 2.04 -3.73
C GLY A 13 -9.16 3.01 -4.64
N ILE A 14 -9.78 4.08 -5.14
CA ILE A 14 -9.09 5.16 -5.87
C ILE A 14 -8.02 5.82 -4.99
N ASN A 15 -8.36 6.11 -3.73
CA ASN A 15 -7.39 6.64 -2.76
C ASN A 15 -6.22 5.67 -2.54
N ALA A 16 -6.51 4.38 -2.40
CA ALA A 16 -5.49 3.34 -2.28
C ALA A 16 -4.59 3.23 -3.54
N GLN A 17 -5.14 3.34 -4.75
CA GLN A 17 -4.35 3.37 -5.99
C GLN A 17 -3.40 4.56 -6.03
N ASN A 18 -3.87 5.74 -5.66
CA ASN A 18 -3.06 6.95 -5.63
C ASN A 18 -1.92 6.81 -4.61
N ALA A 19 -2.24 6.37 -3.38
CA ALA A 19 -1.22 6.14 -2.34
C ALA A 19 -0.19 5.09 -2.76
N LEU A 20 -0.62 4.02 -3.44
CA LEU A 20 0.27 3.00 -4.02
C LEU A 20 1.22 3.59 -5.06
N ASN A 21 0.73 4.42 -5.98
CA ASN A 21 1.56 5.05 -7.02
C ASN A 21 2.63 5.97 -6.40
N GLU A 22 2.23 6.81 -5.44
CA GLU A 22 3.15 7.68 -4.72
C GLU A 22 4.18 6.87 -3.93
N ALA A 23 3.73 5.85 -3.19
CA ALA A 23 4.63 4.96 -2.46
C ALA A 23 5.64 4.29 -3.39
N LEU A 24 5.21 3.71 -4.51
CA LEU A 24 6.11 3.11 -5.50
C LEU A 24 7.17 4.11 -5.98
N TYR A 25 6.77 5.33 -6.35
CA TYR A 25 7.68 6.36 -6.83
C TYR A 25 8.74 6.76 -5.80
N TYR A 26 8.35 6.98 -4.54
CA TYR A 26 9.30 7.40 -3.50
C TYR A 26 10.12 6.25 -2.93
N LEU A 27 9.57 5.03 -2.89
CA LEU A 27 10.29 3.84 -2.46
C LEU A 27 11.36 3.43 -3.46
N GLU A 28 11.12 3.53 -4.77
CA GLU A 28 12.14 3.28 -5.79
C GLU A 28 13.30 4.29 -5.66
N GLN A 29 13.00 5.57 -5.47
CA GLN A 29 14.05 6.58 -5.22
C GLN A 29 14.83 6.28 -3.93
N ALA A 30 14.15 5.93 -2.85
CA ALA A 30 14.79 5.63 -1.57
C ALA A 30 15.63 4.34 -1.60
N LYS A 31 15.20 3.34 -2.38
CA LYS A 31 15.94 2.11 -2.64
C LYS A 31 17.28 2.41 -3.31
N ASP A 32 17.28 3.25 -4.34
CA ASP A 32 18.48 3.59 -5.11
C ASP A 32 19.44 4.52 -4.35
N LEU A 33 18.91 5.32 -3.41
CA LEU A 33 19.70 6.16 -2.49
C LEU A 33 20.25 5.38 -1.26
N GLY A 34 19.83 4.12 -1.08
CA GLY A 34 20.00 3.31 0.12
C GLY A 34 21.39 2.68 0.33
N ILE A 35 22.40 3.03 -0.46
CA ILE A 35 23.79 2.63 -0.15
C ILE A 35 24.26 3.48 1.04
N LEU A 36 24.11 2.91 2.22
CA LEU A 36 24.76 3.36 3.45
C LEU A 36 26.27 3.28 3.25
N ASP A 37 26.97 4.41 3.39
CA ASP A 37 28.43 4.43 3.47
C ASP A 37 28.82 3.99 4.89
N ILE A 38 28.81 2.68 5.13
CA ILE A 38 29.30 2.12 6.39
C ILE A 38 30.83 2.23 6.37
N THR A 39 31.36 3.26 7.01
CA THR A 39 32.81 3.45 7.18
C THR A 39 33.16 3.31 8.66
N GLY A 40 34.04 2.36 9.00
CA GLY A 40 34.59 2.20 10.35
C GLY A 40 33.59 1.89 11.48
N GLY A 41 32.43 1.30 11.18
CA GLY A 41 31.43 0.91 12.19
C GLY A 41 30.53 2.03 12.71
N LYS A 42 30.61 3.24 12.13
CA LYS A 42 29.65 4.34 12.41
C LYS A 42 28.76 4.57 11.19
N LEU A 43 27.45 4.62 11.41
CA LEU A 43 26.46 4.94 10.38
C LEU A 43 26.53 6.44 10.06
N ILE A 44 27.00 6.82 8.87
CA ILE A 44 26.98 8.21 8.41
C ILE A 44 25.85 8.36 7.39
N ILE A 45 24.80 9.07 7.79
CA ILE A 45 23.68 9.43 6.92
C ILE A 45 23.84 10.92 6.57
N SER A 46 24.00 11.25 5.29
CA SER A 46 23.97 12.66 4.87
C SER A 46 22.58 13.26 5.07
N LEU A 47 22.48 14.58 5.27
CA LEU A 47 21.18 15.26 5.44
C LEU A 47 20.21 15.04 4.27
N SER A 48 20.73 14.87 3.04
CA SER A 48 19.91 14.55 1.87
C SER A 48 19.37 13.11 1.89
N LYS A 49 20.18 12.14 2.35
CA LYS A 49 19.76 10.74 2.56
C LYS A 49 18.69 10.66 3.65
N TYR A 50 18.88 11.38 4.76
CA TYR A 50 17.90 11.44 5.86
C TYR A 50 16.52 11.93 5.39
N LYS A 51 16.47 13.04 4.64
CA LYS A 51 15.21 13.59 4.11
C LYS A 51 14.49 12.64 3.14
N SER A 52 15.24 11.86 2.36
CA SER A 52 14.64 10.90 1.42
C SER A 52 14.03 9.70 2.16
N ILE A 53 14.71 9.22 3.20
CA ILE A 53 14.20 8.17 4.10
C ILE A 53 12.94 8.63 4.83
N GLU A 54 12.93 9.85 5.37
CA GLU A 54 11.77 10.42 6.05
C GLU A 54 10.56 10.51 5.11
N LYS A 55 10.77 10.97 3.87
CA LYS A 55 9.71 10.98 2.85
C LYS A 55 9.21 9.57 2.55
N ALA A 56 10.12 8.60 2.34
CA ALA A 56 9.71 7.23 2.07
C ALA A 56 8.86 6.65 3.21
N ASN A 57 9.24 6.87 4.47
CA ASN A 57 8.45 6.45 5.62
C ASN A 57 7.05 7.08 5.63
N LYS A 58 6.94 8.39 5.35
CA LYS A 58 5.64 9.05 5.23
C LYS A 58 4.75 8.37 4.18
N TYR A 59 5.29 8.12 2.99
CA TYR A 59 4.50 7.48 1.93
C TYR A 59 4.17 6.01 2.21
N ILE A 60 5.00 5.30 2.98
CA ILE A 60 4.64 3.97 3.50
C ILE A 60 3.44 4.07 4.43
N ASP A 61 3.43 5.04 5.36
CA ASP A 61 2.36 5.20 6.33
C ASP A 61 1.04 5.61 5.63
N ASP A 62 1.11 6.52 4.65
CA ASP A 62 -0.04 6.91 3.81
C ASP A 62 -0.59 5.71 3.02
N PHE A 63 0.30 4.90 2.43
CA PHE A 63 -0.07 3.65 1.76
C PHE A 63 -0.77 2.66 2.69
N ILE A 64 -0.21 2.38 3.87
CA ILE A 64 -0.82 1.48 4.86
C ILE A 64 -2.20 2.00 5.27
N TYR A 65 -2.32 3.30 5.53
CA TYR A 65 -3.58 3.91 5.93
C TYR A 65 -4.66 3.78 4.85
N SER A 66 -4.36 4.17 3.61
CA SER A 66 -5.32 4.09 2.50
C SER A 66 -5.74 2.67 2.20
N MET A 67 -4.82 1.71 2.27
CA MET A 67 -5.13 0.31 2.05
C MET A 67 -5.97 -0.32 3.18
N LYS A 68 -5.75 0.08 4.44
CA LYS A 68 -6.61 -0.31 5.56
C LYS A 68 -8.01 0.25 5.40
N SER A 69 -8.13 1.51 4.99
CA SER A 69 -9.44 2.12 4.71
C SER A 69 -10.15 1.38 3.59
N PHE A 70 -9.47 1.08 2.48
CA PHE A 70 -10.06 0.32 1.37
C PHE A 70 -10.49 -1.09 1.80
N SER A 71 -9.65 -1.78 2.57
CA SER A 71 -9.99 -3.12 3.10
C SER A 71 -11.23 -3.09 3.99
N LYS A 72 -11.38 -2.02 4.80
CA LYS A 72 -12.56 -1.81 5.63
C LYS A 72 -13.82 -1.62 4.77
N GLU A 73 -13.80 -0.72 3.79
CA GLU A 73 -14.97 -0.51 2.93
C GLU A 73 -15.34 -1.77 2.13
N LEU A 74 -14.35 -2.56 1.69
CA LEU A 74 -14.58 -3.84 1.02
C LEU A 74 -15.31 -4.89 1.88
N LEU A 75 -15.16 -4.84 3.22
CA LEU A 75 -15.88 -5.74 4.12
C LEU A 75 -17.38 -5.44 4.16
N ASP A 76 -17.74 -4.18 3.94
CA ASP A 76 -19.12 -3.72 3.98
C ASP A 76 -19.87 -4.02 2.66
N VAL A 77 -19.14 -4.31 1.57
CA VAL A 77 -19.76 -4.65 0.27
C VAL A 77 -20.33 -6.08 0.25
N LYS A 78 -21.63 -6.21 -0.04
CA LYS A 78 -22.27 -7.52 -0.26
C LYS A 78 -21.98 -8.09 -1.64
N LEU A 79 -20.97 -8.96 -1.72
CA LEU A 79 -20.52 -9.58 -2.97
C LEU A 79 -20.96 -11.04 -3.13
N GLN A 80 -21.03 -11.50 -4.38
CA GLN A 80 -21.41 -12.88 -4.74
C GLN A 80 -20.43 -13.51 -5.74
N GLY A 81 -20.42 -14.84 -5.77
CA GLY A 81 -19.64 -15.62 -6.73
C GLY A 81 -18.12 -15.45 -6.62
N ASN A 82 -17.43 -15.56 -7.76
CA ASN A 82 -15.96 -15.56 -7.83
C ASN A 82 -15.32 -14.27 -7.29
N PHE A 83 -16.01 -13.13 -7.42
CA PHE A 83 -15.47 -11.85 -6.95
C PHE A 83 -15.42 -11.76 -5.42
N LYS A 84 -16.36 -12.40 -4.71
CA LYS A 84 -16.30 -12.54 -3.25
C LYS A 84 -15.05 -13.32 -2.81
N ILE A 85 -14.70 -14.39 -3.52
CA ILE A 85 -13.51 -15.21 -3.22
C ILE A 85 -12.24 -14.38 -3.43
N GLU A 86 -12.19 -13.63 -4.54
CA GLU A 86 -11.07 -12.75 -4.85
C GLU A 86 -10.84 -11.70 -3.76
N ILE A 87 -11.89 -11.01 -3.31
CA ILE A 87 -11.79 -10.02 -2.24
C ILE A 87 -11.43 -10.66 -0.89
N SER A 88 -12.00 -11.83 -0.57
CA SER A 88 -11.63 -12.54 0.66
C SER A 88 -10.14 -12.89 0.70
N ASN A 89 -9.58 -13.32 -0.45
CA ASN A 89 -8.15 -13.61 -0.58
C ASN A 89 -7.30 -12.33 -0.49
N PHE A 90 -7.77 -11.24 -1.10
CA PHE A 90 -7.11 -9.94 -1.01
C PHE A 90 -7.02 -9.46 0.44
N LEU A 91 -8.14 -9.45 1.17
CA LEU A 91 -8.23 -9.00 2.56
C LEU A 91 -7.29 -9.79 3.48
N ARG A 92 -7.23 -11.12 3.29
CA ARG A 92 -6.31 -11.98 4.06
C ARG A 92 -4.83 -11.64 3.81
N ILE A 93 -4.47 -11.34 2.56
CA ILE A 93 -3.09 -10.99 2.20
C ILE A 93 -2.74 -9.60 2.72
N THR A 94 -3.67 -8.64 2.63
CA THR A 94 -3.45 -7.28 3.12
C THR A 94 -3.25 -7.23 4.64
N ASP A 95 -4.00 -8.01 5.41
CA ASP A 95 -3.81 -8.08 6.87
C ASP A 95 -2.38 -8.51 7.24
N ILE A 96 -1.89 -9.59 6.62
CA ILE A 96 -0.52 -10.09 6.83
C ILE A 96 0.52 -9.03 6.47
N TYR A 97 0.31 -8.31 5.37
CA TYR A 97 1.24 -7.29 4.90
C TYR A 97 1.23 -6.05 5.79
N PHE A 98 0.09 -5.61 6.30
CA PHE A 98 0.05 -4.46 7.20
C PHE A 98 0.75 -4.76 8.52
N ASP A 99 0.61 -5.97 9.06
CA ASP A 99 1.34 -6.38 10.27
C ASP A 99 2.85 -6.36 10.03
N GLN A 100 3.30 -6.86 8.88
CA GLN A 100 4.71 -6.85 8.51
C GLN A 100 5.24 -5.41 8.35
N LEU A 101 4.51 -4.52 7.69
CA LEU A 101 4.95 -3.16 7.42
C LEU A 101 4.86 -2.21 8.63
N ALA A 102 3.94 -2.49 9.57
CA ALA A 102 3.80 -1.73 10.79
C ALA A 102 4.82 -2.13 11.89
N SER A 103 5.62 -3.18 11.65
CA SER A 103 6.61 -3.66 12.61
C SER A 103 7.86 -2.77 12.69
N ASP A 104 8.50 -2.75 13.87
CA ASP A 104 9.75 -2.03 14.15
C ASP A 104 10.96 -2.74 13.51
N THR A 105 11.05 -2.68 12.18
CA THR A 105 12.16 -3.24 11.42
C THR A 105 13.20 -2.19 11.03
N ILE A 106 14.42 -2.63 10.71
CA ILE A 106 15.46 -1.75 10.16
C ILE A 106 14.89 -1.00 8.96
N VAL A 107 15.04 0.32 8.95
CA VAL A 107 14.45 1.24 7.95
C VAL A 107 14.68 0.76 6.51
N GLN A 108 15.89 0.32 6.18
CA GLN A 108 16.20 -0.19 4.84
C GLN A 108 15.36 -1.43 4.48
N LYS A 109 15.19 -2.37 5.42
CA LYS A 109 14.33 -3.54 5.24
C LYS A 109 12.88 -3.11 5.07
N LYS A 110 12.40 -2.15 5.88
CA LYS A 110 11.04 -1.58 5.75
C LYS A 110 10.81 -0.99 4.36
N ILE A 111 11.79 -0.28 3.79
CA ILE A 111 11.71 0.28 2.42
C ILE A 111 11.61 -0.84 1.37
N PHE A 112 12.50 -1.83 1.43
CA PHE A 112 12.48 -2.95 0.47
C PHE A 112 11.20 -3.78 0.55
N ASP A 113 10.76 -4.11 1.77
CA ASP A 113 9.52 -4.87 1.99
C ASP A 113 8.30 -4.08 1.51
N SER A 114 8.23 -2.78 1.83
CA SER A 114 7.16 -1.89 1.36
C SER A 114 7.10 -1.82 -0.16
N LEU A 115 8.26 -1.70 -0.83
CA LEU A 115 8.31 -1.63 -2.29
C LEU A 115 7.78 -2.91 -2.92
N ARG A 116 8.27 -4.07 -2.47
CA ARG A 116 7.81 -5.37 -2.95
C ARG A 116 6.30 -5.54 -2.75
N ILE A 117 5.81 -5.23 -1.55
CA ILE A 117 4.39 -5.34 -1.22
C ILE A 117 3.54 -4.40 -2.07
N ALA A 118 3.97 -3.16 -2.27
CA ALA A 118 3.27 -2.19 -3.12
C ALA A 118 3.18 -2.68 -4.58
N GLN A 119 4.28 -3.23 -5.13
CA GLN A 119 4.31 -3.81 -6.47
C GLN A 119 3.35 -5.01 -6.60
N GLU A 120 3.27 -5.87 -5.58
CA GLU A 120 2.36 -7.02 -5.56
C GLU A 120 0.88 -6.63 -5.41
N LEU A 121 0.58 -5.58 -4.65
CA LEU A 121 -0.79 -5.15 -4.38
C LEU A 121 -1.37 -4.28 -5.49
N LYS A 122 -0.55 -3.49 -6.18
CA LYS A 122 -0.99 -2.58 -7.24
C LYS A 122 -1.93 -3.23 -8.28
N PRO A 123 -1.55 -4.34 -8.95
CA PRO A 123 -2.44 -4.95 -9.95
C PRO A 123 -3.72 -5.54 -9.33
N LYS A 124 -3.71 -5.95 -8.05
CA LYS A 124 -4.89 -6.46 -7.35
C LYS A 124 -5.88 -5.33 -7.04
N VAL A 125 -5.37 -4.22 -6.50
CA VAL A 125 -6.18 -3.03 -6.24
C VAL A 125 -6.78 -2.51 -7.54
N ASP A 126 -5.99 -2.40 -8.61
CA ASP A 126 -6.49 -1.95 -9.92
C ASP A 126 -7.65 -2.80 -10.42
N ARG A 127 -7.52 -4.13 -10.32
CA ARG A 127 -8.57 -5.06 -10.72
C ARG A 127 -9.84 -4.91 -9.88
N ILE A 128 -9.70 -4.81 -8.56
CA ILE A 128 -10.84 -4.66 -7.65
C ILE A 128 -11.55 -3.32 -7.91
N VAL A 129 -10.81 -2.21 -8.03
CA VAL A 129 -11.36 -0.89 -8.32
C VAL A 129 -12.10 -0.87 -9.65
N MET A 130 -11.52 -1.46 -10.70
CA MET A 130 -12.19 -1.60 -11.99
C MET A 130 -13.51 -2.37 -11.84
N LYS A 131 -13.52 -3.44 -11.04
CA LYS A 131 -14.73 -4.24 -10.84
C LYS A 131 -15.80 -3.51 -10.03
N LEU A 132 -15.40 -2.76 -9.01
CA LEU A 132 -16.31 -1.92 -8.23
C LEU A 132 -16.96 -0.85 -9.10
N LYS A 133 -16.18 -0.22 -10.00
CA LYS A 133 -16.68 0.74 -10.99
C LYS A 133 -17.76 0.15 -11.89
N GLU A 134 -17.50 -1.05 -12.44
CA GLU A 134 -18.49 -1.76 -13.26
C GLU A 134 -19.79 -2.05 -12.49
N LEU A 135 -19.69 -2.36 -11.19
CA LEU A 135 -20.82 -2.69 -10.34
C LEU A 135 -21.60 -1.46 -9.86
N SER A 136 -20.92 -0.33 -9.63
CA SER A 136 -21.57 0.93 -9.26
C SER A 136 -22.24 1.62 -10.44
N GLY A 137 -21.80 1.35 -11.66
CA GLY A 137 -22.28 2.03 -12.88
C GLY A 137 -21.74 3.46 -13.02
N ILE A 138 -20.59 3.75 -12.41
CA ILE A 138 -19.84 5.03 -12.51
C ILE A 138 -18.85 4.99 -13.68
#